data_AF-A0A2V9Z2Y2-F1
#
_entry.id   AF-A0A2V9Z2Y2-F1
#
_cell.length_a   1.000
_cell.length_b   1.000
_cell.length_c   1.000
_cell.angle_alpha   90.00
_cell.angle_beta   90.00
_cell.angle_gamma   90.00
#
_symmetry.space_group_name_H-M   'P 1'
#
loop_
_entity.id
_entity.type
_entity.pdbx_description
1 polymer ?
#
loop_
_entity_poly.entity_id
_entity_poly.type
_entity_poly.pdbx_seq_one_letter_code
_entity_poly.pdbx_strand_id
1 'polypeptide(L)'
;KAAEQEARTRGYSQEDTRRVIFAVVAFLDESVLGSRNPAFADWPRLPLQTELFGHQNAGEIVFDDIQKLLGRNESHELADVLEVYYLCLLLGFKGRYAAGGDLHSVKTAVRDKIRRVRAGSPVLSPRGLLPSDAVRVLQSDPWLRKLAVAAIAGVSLAVVLFVVFKMLLISGTSELGTLITSIVWN
;
A
#
# COMPACT_ATOMS: atom_id res chain seq x y z
N LYS A 1 17.85 7.30 -19.95
CA LYS A 1 19.05 7.70 -20.72
C LYS A 1 20.35 7.24 -20.05
N ALA A 2 20.81 7.82 -18.93
CA ALA A 2 22.06 7.35 -18.28
C ALA A 2 22.00 5.89 -17.83
N ALA A 3 20.93 5.49 -17.13
CA ALA A 3 20.70 4.12 -16.70
C ALA A 3 20.64 3.10 -17.86
N GLU A 4 20.13 3.50 -19.03
CA GLU A 4 20.09 2.62 -20.22
C GLU A 4 21.47 2.35 -20.78
N GLN A 5 22.32 3.38 -20.80
CA GLN A 5 23.67 3.28 -21.31
C GLN A 5 24.52 2.41 -20.37
N GLU A 6 24.36 2.57 -19.06
CA GLU A 6 25.04 1.74 -18.06
C GLU A 6 24.59 0.27 -18.13
N ALA A 7 23.29 0.01 -18.23
CA ALA A 7 22.76 -1.35 -18.34
C ALA A 7 23.31 -2.07 -19.60
N ARG A 8 23.40 -1.36 -20.73
CA ARG A 8 24.03 -1.90 -21.95
C ARG A 8 25.50 -2.22 -21.75
N THR A 9 26.26 -1.35 -21.09
CA THR A 9 27.68 -1.61 -20.82
C THR A 9 27.92 -2.82 -19.93
N ARG A 10 26.93 -3.18 -19.10
CA ARG A 10 26.96 -4.37 -18.23
C ARG A 10 26.39 -5.64 -18.90
N GLY A 11 26.00 -5.56 -20.17
CA GLY A 11 25.54 -6.72 -20.95
C GLY A 11 24.06 -7.09 -20.80
N TYR A 12 23.24 -6.26 -20.15
CA TYR A 12 21.81 -6.52 -20.05
C TYR A 12 21.09 -6.34 -21.39
N SER A 13 20.05 -7.14 -21.61
CA SER A 13 19.23 -7.03 -22.81
C SER A 13 18.52 -5.66 -22.85
N GLN A 14 18.37 -5.12 -24.06
CA GLN A 14 17.66 -3.85 -24.25
C GLN A 14 16.19 -3.96 -23.81
N GLU A 15 15.59 -5.14 -23.99
CA GLU A 15 14.21 -5.42 -23.59
C GLU A 15 14.07 -5.36 -22.07
N ASP A 16 14.92 -6.05 -21.32
CA ASP A 16 14.87 -6.08 -19.85
C ASP A 16 15.20 -4.71 -19.26
N THR A 17 16.18 -4.00 -19.85
CA THR A 17 16.50 -2.62 -19.49
C THR A 17 15.28 -1.71 -19.65
N ARG A 18 14.59 -1.79 -20.79
CA ARG A 18 13.40 -0.99 -21.07
C ARG A 18 12.25 -1.32 -20.11
N ARG A 19 12.05 -2.61 -19.81
CA ARG A 19 11.05 -3.11 -18.85
C ARG A 19 11.29 -2.56 -17.44
N VAL A 20 12.53 -2.64 -16.96
CA VAL A 20 12.90 -2.14 -15.62
C VAL A 20 12.69 -0.62 -15.53
N ILE A 21 13.10 0.14 -16.54
CA ILE A 21 12.91 1.60 -16.54
C ILE A 21 11.43 1.94 -16.56
N PHE A 22 10.63 1.22 -17.35
CA PHE A 22 9.19 1.39 -17.37
C PHE A 22 8.58 1.15 -15.98
N ALA A 23 8.98 0.09 -15.28
CA ALA A 23 8.49 -0.21 -13.93
C ALA A 23 8.86 0.90 -12.92
N VAL A 24 10.09 1.42 -12.98
CA VAL A 24 10.53 2.53 -12.12
C VAL A 24 9.74 3.80 -12.42
N VAL A 25 9.55 4.14 -13.70
CA VAL A 25 8.76 5.31 -14.10
C VAL A 25 7.31 5.19 -13.64
N ALA A 26 6.70 4.01 -13.82
CA ALA A 26 5.35 3.75 -13.34
C ALA A 26 5.22 3.92 -11.82
N PHE A 27 6.22 3.46 -11.06
CA PHE A 27 6.27 3.65 -9.61
C PHE A 27 6.41 5.13 -9.23
N LEU A 28 7.27 5.88 -9.91
CA LEU A 28 7.45 7.31 -9.65
C LEU A 28 6.16 8.08 -9.93
N ASP A 29 5.53 7.84 -11.09
CA ASP A 29 4.25 8.47 -11.42
C ASP A 29 3.18 8.15 -10.39
N GLU A 30 3.02 6.89 -9.97
CA GLU A 30 2.04 6.53 -8.95
C GLU A 30 2.33 7.22 -7.59
N SER A 31 3.60 7.29 -7.21
CA SER A 31 4.02 7.94 -5.97
C SER A 31 3.76 9.45 -6.00
N VAL A 32 4.01 10.10 -7.14
CA VAL A 32 3.77 11.52 -7.33
C VAL A 32 2.27 11.82 -7.37
N LEU A 33 1.49 11.03 -8.11
CA LEU A 33 0.03 11.18 -8.18
C LEU A 33 -0.67 10.91 -6.84
N GLY A 34 -0.10 10.02 -6.02
CA GLY A 34 -0.55 9.77 -4.65
C GLY A 34 -0.11 10.84 -3.62
N SER A 35 0.79 11.74 -4.00
CA SER A 35 1.33 12.79 -3.12
C SER A 35 0.38 13.99 -3.01
N ARG A 36 0.33 14.61 -1.83
CA ARG A 36 -0.37 15.89 -1.61
C ARG A 36 0.53 17.11 -1.82
N ASN A 37 1.72 16.92 -2.38
CA ASN A 37 2.69 17.99 -2.54
C ASN A 37 2.29 18.91 -3.72
N PRO A 38 2.07 20.23 -3.48
CA PRO A 38 1.65 21.17 -4.51
C PRO A 38 2.69 21.37 -5.63
N ALA A 39 3.96 21.03 -5.40
CA ALA A 39 5.00 21.07 -6.43
C ALA A 39 4.71 20.15 -7.63
N PHE A 40 3.83 19.15 -7.45
CA PHE A 40 3.45 18.20 -8.50
C PHE A 40 2.03 18.40 -9.03
N ALA A 41 1.42 19.57 -8.80
CA ALA A 41 0.04 19.84 -9.23
C ALA A 41 -0.16 19.69 -10.76
N ASP A 42 0.85 19.99 -11.57
CA ASP A 42 0.81 19.83 -13.03
C ASP A 42 1.19 18.42 -13.53
N TRP A 43 1.74 17.56 -12.67
CA TRP A 43 2.20 16.21 -13.03
C TRP A 43 1.12 15.32 -13.67
N PRO A 44 -0.17 15.37 -13.24
CA PRO A 44 -1.23 14.59 -13.88
C PRO A 44 -1.47 14.92 -15.35
N ARG A 45 -1.03 16.09 -15.84
CA ARG A 45 -1.31 16.54 -17.22
C ARG A 45 -0.47 15.80 -18.26
N LEU A 46 0.76 15.44 -17.90
CA LEU A 46 1.65 14.64 -18.74
C LEU A 46 2.59 13.80 -17.86
N PRO A 47 2.12 12.65 -17.34
CA PRO A 47 2.95 11.78 -16.53
C PRO A 47 4.09 11.17 -17.35
N LEU A 48 5.20 10.82 -16.69
CA LEU A 48 6.41 10.32 -17.35
C LEU A 48 6.17 9.03 -18.14
N GLN A 49 5.24 8.17 -17.70
CA GLN A 49 4.82 6.96 -18.42
C GLN A 49 4.26 7.29 -19.81
N THR A 50 3.50 8.38 -19.94
CA THR A 50 2.90 8.81 -21.20
C THR A 50 3.97 9.48 -22.07
N GLU A 51 4.82 10.32 -21.47
CA GLU A 51 5.89 11.00 -22.19
C GLU A 51 6.96 10.04 -22.74
N LEU A 52 7.40 9.07 -21.93
CA LEU A 52 8.52 8.19 -22.28
C LEU A 52 8.09 6.91 -23.00
N PHE A 53 6.87 6.42 -22.72
CA PHE A 53 6.42 5.12 -23.21
C PHE A 53 5.08 5.14 -23.93
N GLY A 54 4.31 6.24 -23.87
CA GLY A 54 3.01 6.35 -24.56
C GLY A 54 1.90 5.45 -23.99
N HIS A 55 2.07 4.87 -22.81
CA HIS A 55 1.07 3.99 -22.20
C HIS A 55 0.37 4.70 -21.03
N GLN A 56 -0.96 4.60 -20.96
CA GLN A 56 -1.76 5.14 -19.84
C GLN A 56 -2.08 4.09 -18.76
N ASN A 57 -1.86 2.80 -19.03
CA ASN A 57 -2.13 1.69 -18.11
C ASN A 57 -0.85 1.05 -17.54
N ALA A 58 0.13 1.84 -17.09
CA ALA A 58 1.37 1.24 -16.57
C ALA A 58 1.14 0.36 -15.34
N GLY A 59 0.17 0.71 -14.50
CA GLY A 59 -0.26 -0.09 -13.36
C GLY A 59 -0.78 -1.49 -13.73
N GLU A 60 -1.21 -1.74 -14.96
CA GLU A 60 -1.54 -3.08 -15.44
C GLU A 60 -0.32 -3.74 -16.09
N ILE A 61 0.32 -3.04 -17.02
CA ILE A 61 1.45 -3.57 -17.81
C ILE A 61 2.58 -4.08 -16.91
N VAL A 62 2.91 -3.37 -15.83
CA VAL A 62 3.96 -3.80 -14.88
C VAL A 62 3.66 -5.18 -14.30
N PHE A 63 2.41 -5.48 -13.99
CA PHE A 63 2.04 -6.79 -13.43
C PHE A 63 1.93 -7.88 -14.49
N ASP A 64 1.59 -7.55 -15.75
CA ASP A 64 1.66 -8.52 -16.85
C ASP A 64 3.12 -8.90 -17.11
N ASP A 65 4.02 -7.93 -16.99
CA ASP A 65 5.44 -8.15 -17.09
C ASP A 65 5.97 -9.00 -15.94
N ILE A 66 5.54 -8.76 -14.70
CA ILE A 66 5.87 -9.63 -13.56
C ILE A 66 5.44 -11.08 -13.85
N GLN A 67 4.23 -11.30 -14.36
CA GLN A 67 3.76 -12.66 -14.68
C GLN A 67 4.62 -13.33 -15.75
N LYS A 68 4.97 -12.59 -16.82
CA LYS A 68 5.88 -13.09 -17.88
C LYS A 68 7.27 -13.43 -17.33
N LEU A 69 7.82 -12.58 -16.48
CA LEU A 69 9.14 -12.78 -15.87
C LEU A 69 9.14 -13.98 -14.90
N LEU A 70 8.07 -14.20 -14.14
CA LEU A 70 7.94 -15.38 -13.27
C LEU A 70 7.94 -16.70 -14.06
N GLY A 71 7.39 -16.68 -15.28
CA GLY A 71 7.38 -17.82 -16.21
C GLY A 71 8.69 -18.05 -16.97
N ARG A 72 9.66 -17.11 -16.94
CA ARG A 72 10.97 -17.29 -17.58
C ARG A 72 11.84 -18.30 -16.81
N ASN A 73 12.75 -18.92 -17.55
CA ASN A 73 13.79 -19.79 -16.99
C ASN A 73 14.67 -19.01 -16.00
N GLU A 74 15.12 -19.69 -14.97
CA GLU A 74 15.91 -19.11 -13.89
C GLU A 74 17.32 -18.74 -14.40
N SER A 75 17.68 -17.45 -14.30
CA SER A 75 19.00 -16.91 -14.64
C SER A 75 19.35 -15.74 -13.72
N HIS A 76 20.66 -15.43 -13.58
CA HIS A 76 21.09 -14.33 -12.73
C HIS A 76 20.56 -12.97 -13.22
N GLU A 77 20.48 -12.77 -14.53
CA GLU A 77 19.94 -11.55 -15.13
C GLU A 77 18.44 -11.42 -14.85
N LEU A 78 17.69 -12.53 -14.89
CA LEU A 78 16.27 -12.52 -14.51
C LEU A 78 16.08 -12.11 -13.05
N ALA A 79 16.95 -12.59 -12.15
CA ALA A 79 16.89 -12.18 -10.75
C ALA A 79 17.21 -10.69 -10.58
N ASP A 80 18.19 -10.13 -11.28
CA ASP A 80 18.48 -8.69 -11.25
C ASP A 80 17.24 -7.87 -11.67
N VAL A 81 16.57 -8.29 -12.75
CA VAL A 81 15.35 -7.64 -13.24
C VAL A 81 14.24 -7.73 -12.19
N LEU A 82 13.95 -8.95 -11.69
CA LEU A 82 12.91 -9.18 -10.69
C LEU A 82 13.18 -8.42 -9.38
N GLU A 83 14.44 -8.23 -8.99
CA GLU A 83 14.82 -7.45 -7.81
C GLU A 83 14.39 -5.99 -7.92
N VAL A 84 14.50 -5.37 -9.11
CA VAL A 84 14.02 -3.99 -9.31
C VAL A 84 12.49 -3.90 -9.24
N TYR A 85 11.78 -4.86 -9.84
CA TYR A 85 10.32 -4.94 -9.70
C TYR A 85 9.92 -5.15 -8.23
N TYR A 86 10.60 -6.04 -7.52
CA TYR A 86 10.36 -6.30 -6.12
C TYR A 86 10.61 -5.07 -5.25
N LEU A 87 11.66 -4.29 -5.54
CA LEU A 87 11.93 -3.03 -4.86
C LEU A 87 10.78 -2.04 -5.05
N CYS A 88 10.26 -1.86 -6.27
CA CYS A 88 9.10 -1.00 -6.53
C CYS A 88 7.87 -1.44 -5.70
N LEU A 89 7.62 -2.75 -5.64
CA LEU A 89 6.54 -3.33 -4.85
C LEU A 89 6.73 -3.11 -3.33
N LEU A 90 7.96 -3.18 -2.83
CA LEU A 90 8.28 -2.92 -1.41
C LEU A 90 8.12 -1.44 -1.05
N LEU A 91 8.47 -0.54 -1.97
CA LEU A 91 8.32 0.91 -1.80
C LEU A 91 6.86 1.39 -1.87
N GLY A 92 5.92 0.50 -2.17
CA GLY A 92 4.49 0.77 -2.07
C GLY A 92 3.78 0.88 -3.41
N PHE A 93 4.40 0.50 -4.53
CA PHE A 93 3.71 0.38 -5.81
C PHE A 93 2.54 -0.62 -5.70
N LYS A 94 1.34 -0.17 -6.05
CA LYS A 94 0.10 -0.95 -6.04
C LYS A 94 -0.39 -1.25 -7.44
N GLY A 95 -0.28 -0.32 -8.38
CA GLY A 95 -0.83 -0.43 -9.74
C GLY A 95 -2.28 -0.94 -9.73
N ARG A 96 -2.56 -1.99 -10.52
CA ARG A 96 -3.91 -2.59 -10.61
C ARG A 96 -4.49 -3.06 -9.26
N TYR A 97 -3.66 -3.29 -8.23
CA TYR A 97 -4.09 -3.72 -6.90
C TYR A 97 -4.45 -2.56 -5.96
N ALA A 98 -4.47 -1.31 -6.46
CA ALA A 98 -4.81 -0.14 -5.64
C ALA A 98 -6.23 -0.20 -5.07
N ALA A 99 -7.19 -0.78 -5.79
CA ALA A 99 -8.58 -0.94 -5.38
C ALA A 99 -8.83 -2.22 -4.54
N GLY A 100 -7.80 -3.02 -4.28
CA GLY A 100 -7.90 -4.30 -3.59
C GLY A 100 -7.33 -5.47 -4.40
N GLY A 101 -7.31 -6.64 -3.77
CA GLY A 101 -6.73 -7.87 -4.33
C GLY A 101 -5.48 -8.33 -3.59
N ASP A 102 -4.94 -9.48 -3.99
CA ASP A 102 -3.85 -10.13 -3.28
C ASP A 102 -2.47 -9.74 -3.83
N LEU A 103 -2.05 -8.52 -3.52
CA LEU A 103 -0.69 -8.05 -3.82
C LEU A 103 0.38 -8.82 -3.04
N HIS A 104 0.01 -9.44 -1.92
CA HIS A 104 0.93 -10.15 -1.05
C HIS A 104 1.42 -11.46 -1.69
N SER A 105 0.54 -12.20 -2.36
CA SER A 105 0.96 -13.40 -3.11
C SER A 105 1.90 -13.05 -4.27
N VAL A 106 1.65 -11.96 -5.00
CA VAL A 106 2.56 -11.50 -6.06
C VAL A 106 3.94 -11.18 -5.50
N LYS A 107 4.01 -10.39 -4.41
CA LYS A 107 5.28 -10.08 -3.73
C LYS A 107 6.02 -11.35 -3.29
N THR A 108 5.28 -12.34 -2.77
CA THR A 108 5.85 -13.61 -2.32
C THR A 108 6.38 -14.43 -3.50
N ALA A 109 5.61 -14.56 -4.59
CA ALA A 109 6.05 -15.29 -5.78
C ALA A 109 7.33 -14.70 -6.39
N VAL A 110 7.41 -13.37 -6.49
CA VAL A 110 8.61 -12.66 -6.97
C VAL A 110 9.81 -12.92 -6.04
N ARG A 111 9.63 -12.72 -4.73
CA ARG A 111 10.69 -12.98 -3.73
C ARG A 111 11.19 -14.42 -3.80
N ASP A 112 10.29 -15.39 -3.92
CA ASP A 112 10.66 -16.80 -3.90
C ASP A 112 11.40 -17.20 -5.19
N LYS A 113 11.02 -16.64 -6.34
CA LYS A 113 11.77 -16.79 -7.60
C LYS A 113 13.18 -16.21 -7.49
N ILE A 114 13.32 -14.99 -6.95
CA ILE A 114 14.64 -14.37 -6.71
C ILE A 114 15.47 -15.27 -5.78
N ARG A 115 14.89 -15.74 -4.67
CA ARG A 115 15.57 -16.62 -3.72
C ARG A 115 16.05 -17.91 -4.36
N ARG A 116 15.26 -18.55 -5.24
CA ARG A 116 15.68 -19.77 -5.93
C ARG A 116 16.91 -19.53 -6.80
N VAL A 117 16.92 -18.45 -7.58
CA VAL A 117 18.09 -18.10 -8.41
C VAL A 117 19.30 -17.78 -7.54
N ARG A 118 19.12 -17.02 -6.46
CA ARG A 118 20.21 -16.55 -5.59
C ARG A 118 20.69 -17.57 -4.56
N ALA A 119 19.90 -18.59 -4.24
CA ALA A 119 20.24 -19.61 -3.26
C ALA A 119 21.47 -20.45 -3.66
N GLY A 120 21.80 -20.51 -4.95
CA GLY A 120 23.03 -21.13 -5.45
C GLY A 120 24.28 -20.25 -5.32
N SER A 121 24.14 -18.96 -4.99
CA SER A 121 25.27 -18.06 -4.78
C SER A 121 25.80 -18.22 -3.36
N PRO A 122 27.11 -18.44 -3.14
CA PRO A 122 27.66 -18.56 -1.80
C PRO A 122 27.29 -17.31 -1.01
N VAL A 123 26.71 -17.51 0.17
CA VAL A 123 26.33 -16.43 1.08
C VAL A 123 27.59 -15.61 1.38
N LEU A 124 27.74 -14.46 0.72
CA LEU A 124 28.95 -13.63 0.79
C LEU A 124 29.25 -13.13 2.21
N SER A 125 28.25 -13.17 3.09
CA SER A 125 28.43 -12.97 4.53
C SER A 125 27.38 -13.77 5.30
N PRO A 126 27.74 -14.82 6.06
CA PRO A 126 26.82 -15.56 6.92
C PRO A 126 26.07 -14.68 7.95
N ARG A 127 26.59 -13.47 8.21
CA ARG A 127 26.04 -12.46 9.14
C ARG A 127 25.24 -11.34 8.45
N GLY A 128 25.16 -11.33 7.12
CA GLY A 128 24.40 -10.34 6.35
C GLY A 128 22.98 -10.80 6.00
N LEU A 129 22.58 -12.00 6.39
CA LEU A 129 21.17 -12.37 6.39
C LEU A 129 20.46 -11.42 7.34
N LEU A 130 19.56 -10.59 6.81
CA LEU A 130 18.53 -9.94 7.60
C LEU A 130 17.90 -11.05 8.47
N PRO A 131 17.95 -10.93 9.82
CA PRO A 131 17.22 -11.85 10.68
C PRO A 131 15.79 -11.95 10.14
N SER A 132 15.20 -13.14 10.11
CA SER A 132 13.82 -13.34 9.66
C SER A 132 12.82 -12.40 10.38
N ASP A 133 13.23 -11.83 11.52
CA ASP A 133 12.53 -10.83 12.33
C ASP A 133 12.67 -9.37 11.88
N ALA A 134 13.54 -9.06 10.90
CA ALA A 134 13.77 -7.69 10.43
C ALA A 134 12.65 -7.16 9.53
N VAL A 135 11.81 -8.05 8.98
CA VAL A 135 10.56 -7.66 8.33
C VAL A 135 9.43 -7.71 9.35
N ARG A 136 9.48 -6.84 10.36
CA ARG A 136 8.23 -6.42 11.02
C ARG A 136 7.48 -5.54 10.03
N VAL A 137 6.75 -6.18 9.13
CA VAL A 137 5.53 -5.58 8.55
C VAL A 137 4.80 -5.01 9.75
N LEU A 138 4.61 -3.68 9.78
CA LEU A 138 3.94 -2.89 10.80
C LEU A 138 2.92 -3.74 11.57
N GLN A 139 3.38 -4.44 12.61
CA GLN A 139 2.51 -5.32 13.37
C GLN A 139 1.58 -4.38 14.10
N SER A 140 0.28 -4.44 13.78
CA SER A 140 -0.76 -3.66 14.45
C SER A 140 -0.53 -3.76 15.95
N ASP A 141 -0.03 -2.67 16.53
CA ASP A 141 0.47 -2.65 17.89
C ASP A 141 -0.69 -3.06 18.84
N PRO A 142 -0.53 -4.09 19.69
CA PRO A 142 -1.57 -4.53 20.62
C PRO A 142 -2.07 -3.39 21.51
N TRP A 143 -1.21 -2.40 21.78
CA TRP A 143 -1.60 -1.19 22.51
C TRP A 143 -2.60 -0.33 21.73
N LEU A 144 -2.47 -0.22 20.41
CA LEU A 144 -3.38 0.55 19.57
C LEU A 144 -4.78 -0.10 19.52
N ARG A 145 -4.86 -1.44 19.52
CA ARG A 145 -6.13 -2.17 19.62
C ARG A 145 -6.79 -1.96 20.99
N LYS A 146 -6.00 -1.99 22.08
CA LYS A 146 -6.50 -1.71 23.44
C LYS A 146 -7.03 -0.28 23.54
N LEU A 147 -6.33 0.71 22.98
CA LEU A 147 -6.78 2.10 22.93
C LEU A 147 -8.04 2.28 22.09
N ALA A 148 -8.15 1.59 20.94
CA ALA A 148 -9.34 1.64 20.10
C ALA A 148 -10.57 1.05 20.82
N VAL A 149 -10.42 -0.08 21.51
CA VAL A 149 -11.50 -0.68 22.32
C VAL A 149 -11.90 0.25 23.47
N ALA A 150 -10.93 0.86 24.15
CA ALA A 150 -11.21 1.83 25.22
C ALA A 150 -11.95 3.07 24.70
N ALA A 151 -11.57 3.58 23.52
CA ALA A 151 -12.24 4.71 22.89
C ALA A 151 -13.69 4.37 22.51
N ILE A 152 -13.93 3.20 21.91
CA ILE A 152 -15.28 2.73 21.55
C ILE A 152 -16.15 2.57 22.80
N ALA A 153 -15.60 1.98 23.87
CA ALA A 153 -16.30 1.81 25.14
C ALA A 153 -16.63 3.17 25.80
N GLY A 154 -15.73 4.16 25.70
CA GLY A 154 -15.97 5.50 26.20
C GLY A 154 -17.09 6.20 25.43
N VAL A 155 -17.09 6.09 24.10
CA VAL A 155 -18.13 6.68 23.25
C VAL A 155 -19.49 6.04 23.51
N SER A 156 -19.55 4.70 23.65
CA SER A 156 -20.82 4.03 23.94
C SER A 156 -21.39 4.42 25.30
N LEU A 157 -20.55 4.53 26.33
CA LEU A 157 -20.97 5.01 27.65
C LEU A 157 -21.51 6.45 27.60
N ALA A 158 -20.84 7.34 26.88
CA ALA A 158 -21.28 8.73 26.72
C ALA A 158 -22.64 8.81 26.02
N VAL A 159 -22.88 8.00 24.98
CA VAL A 159 -24.17 7.92 24.29
C VAL A 159 -25.26 7.42 25.23
N VAL A 160 -25.00 6.38 26.02
CA VAL A 160 -25.98 5.85 26.99
C VAL A 160 -26.33 6.91 28.03
N LEU A 161 -25.33 7.57 28.62
CA LEU A 161 -25.56 8.64 29.61
C LEU A 161 -26.37 9.79 29.01
N PHE A 162 -26.08 10.18 27.76
CA PHE A 162 -26.81 11.22 27.06
C PHE A 162 -28.28 10.85 26.85
N VAL A 163 -28.56 9.61 26.42
CA VAL A 163 -29.94 9.12 26.21
C VAL A 163 -30.69 9.05 27.54
N VAL A 164 -30.08 8.53 28.61
CA VAL A 164 -30.69 8.48 29.95
C VAL A 164 -30.99 9.87 30.46
N PHE A 165 -30.04 10.80 30.35
CA PHE A 165 -30.24 12.20 30.74
C PHE A 165 -31.40 12.84 29.97
N LYS A 166 -31.48 12.60 28.65
CA LYS A 166 -32.58 13.10 27.81
C LYS A 166 -33.93 12.50 28.23
N MET A 167 -33.99 11.20 28.55
CA MET A 167 -35.23 10.58 29.05
C MET A 167 -35.68 11.18 30.38
N LEU A 168 -34.75 11.35 31.33
CA LEU A 168 -35.04 11.98 32.63
C LEU A 168 -35.55 13.43 32.46
N LEU A 169 -34.97 14.19 31.53
CA LEU A 169 -35.42 15.56 31.23
C LEU A 169 -36.85 15.58 30.68
N ILE A 170 -37.18 14.65 29.78
CA ILE A 170 -38.50 14.55 29.16
C ILE A 170 -39.56 14.10 30.18
N SER A 171 -39.24 13.11 31.01
CA SER A 171 -40.12 12.65 32.08
C SER A 171 -40.43 13.75 33.09
N GLY A 172 -39.43 14.54 33.50
CA GLY A 172 -39.64 15.69 34.38
C GLY A 172 -40.55 16.77 33.79
N THR A 173 -40.49 17.00 32.47
CA THR A 173 -41.42 17.93 31.81
C THR A 173 -42.85 17.42 31.74
N SER A 174 -43.06 16.10 31.63
CA SER A 174 -44.41 15.52 31.60
C SER A 174 -45.13 15.58 32.96
N GLU A 175 -44.41 15.47 34.07
CA GLU A 175 -45.00 15.61 35.42
C GLU A 175 -45.46 17.05 35.72
N LEU A 176 -44.71 18.04 35.23
CA LEU A 176 -45.13 19.45 35.35
C LEU A 176 -46.37 19.74 34.50
N GLY A 177 -46.48 19.14 33.31
CA GLY A 177 -47.65 19.27 32.45
C GLY A 177 -48.92 18.70 33.09
N THR A 178 -48.83 17.53 33.73
CA THR A 178 -49.98 16.89 34.38
C THR A 178 -50.46 17.66 35.61
N LEU A 179 -49.55 18.19 36.43
CA LEU A 179 -49.88 19.02 37.60
C LEU A 179 -50.51 20.37 37.23
N ILE A 180 -50.07 20.99 36.14
CA ILE A 180 -50.70 22.24 35.66
C ILE A 180 -52.11 21.94 35.14
N THR A 181 -52.30 20.85 34.39
CA THR A 181 -53.64 20.50 33.87
C THR A 181 -54.63 20.11 34.98
N SER A 182 -54.17 19.49 36.08
CA SER A 182 -55.05 19.14 37.20
C SER A 182 -55.45 20.33 38.05
N ILE A 183 -54.62 21.37 38.13
CA ILE A 183 -54.94 22.64 38.83
C ILE A 183 -55.86 23.53 37.97
N VAL A 184 -55.74 23.48 36.64
CA VAL A 184 -56.55 24.32 35.74
C VAL A 184 -57.97 23.78 35.53
N TRP A 185 -58.20 22.47 35.71
CA TRP A 185 -59.51 21.82 35.53
C TRP A 185 -60.26 21.52 36.83
N ASN A 186 -59.80 22.06 37.96
CA ASN A 186 -60.49 22.04 39.26
C ASN A 186 -60.76 23.46 39.75
#